data_AF-A0A914X5C0-F1
#
_entry.id   AF-A0A914X5C0-F1
#
_cell.length_a   1.000
_cell.length_b   1.000
_cell.length_c   1.000
_cell.angle_alpha   90.00
_cell.angle_beta   90.00
_cell.angle_gamma   90.00
#
_symmetry.space_group_name_H-M   'P 1'
#
loop_
_entity.id
_entity.type
_entity.pdbx_description
1 polymer ?
#
loop_
_entity_poly.entity_id
_entity_poly.type
_entity_poly.pdbx_seq_one_letter_code
_entity_poly.pdbx_strand_id
1 'polypeptide(L)'
;MQTITAALLIHLSLLSCGLLAQTPPETWKEHWFEHNQLIKRVFYNNDIAVYFDDQVGPSIAWLNTFVNDAWWHTKRVYGNYGTENRLYAVFHTDKYSGGHPSTYMSSSHDNRNVIDCGPYSWKNGDDHELALITHEIAHIVELSSKNIGGSPAMAVWGDSKWAEIFIYDVYKYLGKNDQMQRVYNIWINQADDFPRANTFWFRDWFYPIYSKYGENAVLNRFYEQLAQYFPKNGNQYSRGMNMGEFVHFWSGAAGVNLKDQATQAFGWTSDYDNQFRQAQSAFPFPYDAGVAKFYHGCPSTGFFAGLPVGDYRLSDMRKKGLHNDDISSIVVNPGYYVQLFEHDNFGGGSMRVTGTHSCLTTTGWNDRISSLQVRKFAG
;
A
#
# COMPACT_ATOMS: atom_id res chain seq x y z
N MET A 1 8.96 34.43 -65.64
CA MET A 1 8.22 34.98 -64.49
C MET A 1 7.06 34.03 -64.20
N GLN A 2 7.26 33.08 -63.29
CA GLN A 2 6.18 32.37 -62.60
C GLN A 2 6.80 31.67 -61.40
N THR A 3 6.36 32.11 -60.23
CA THR A 3 6.70 31.65 -58.89
C THR A 3 6.03 30.31 -58.61
N ILE A 4 6.80 29.32 -58.14
CA ILE A 4 6.26 28.15 -57.44
C ILE A 4 6.84 28.16 -56.01
N THR A 5 5.94 28.34 -55.06
CA THR A 5 6.16 28.29 -53.61
C THR A 5 6.45 26.86 -53.15
N ALA A 6 7.59 26.65 -52.49
CA ALA A 6 7.89 25.41 -51.77
C ALA A 6 7.37 25.51 -50.33
N ALA A 7 6.54 24.56 -49.94
CA ALA A 7 6.00 24.43 -48.59
C ALA A 7 7.09 23.98 -47.61
N LEU A 8 7.21 24.71 -46.49
CA LEU A 8 8.10 24.41 -45.38
C LEU A 8 7.50 23.27 -44.54
N LEU A 9 8.01 22.05 -44.69
CA LEU A 9 7.73 20.93 -43.80
C LEU A 9 8.50 21.13 -42.49
N ILE A 10 7.83 21.68 -41.48
CA ILE A 10 8.32 21.69 -40.10
C ILE A 10 8.27 20.25 -39.57
N HIS A 11 9.41 19.57 -39.53
CA HIS A 11 9.56 18.38 -38.70
C HIS A 11 9.57 18.84 -37.24
N LEU A 12 8.41 18.71 -36.58
CA LEU A 12 8.32 18.80 -35.13
C LEU A 12 8.95 17.53 -34.58
N SER A 13 10.25 17.56 -34.31
CA SER A 13 10.91 16.57 -33.47
C SER A 13 10.30 16.70 -32.07
N LEU A 14 9.37 15.81 -31.75
CA LEU A 14 8.98 15.54 -30.38
C LEU A 14 10.22 15.04 -29.64
N LEU A 15 10.97 15.97 -29.06
CA LEU A 15 11.87 15.70 -27.95
C LEU A 15 10.97 15.12 -26.85
N SER A 16 10.92 13.80 -26.79
CA SER A 16 10.59 13.08 -25.57
C SER A 16 11.60 13.56 -24.52
N CYS A 17 11.22 14.57 -23.74
CA CYS A 17 11.91 14.91 -22.53
C CYS A 17 11.68 13.75 -21.55
N GLY A 18 12.43 12.66 -21.74
CA GLY A 18 12.64 11.70 -20.68
C GLY A 18 13.27 12.49 -19.55
N LEU A 19 12.57 12.57 -18.41
CA LEU A 19 13.15 13.07 -17.17
C LEU A 19 14.46 12.31 -16.98
N LEU A 20 15.61 12.98 -17.17
CA LEU A 20 16.88 12.41 -16.76
C LEU A 20 16.74 12.17 -15.25
N ALA A 21 16.77 10.91 -14.82
CA ALA A 21 16.90 10.61 -13.40
C ALA A 21 18.15 11.35 -12.93
N GLN A 22 17.96 12.44 -12.18
CA GLN A 22 19.06 13.29 -11.77
C GLN A 22 20.02 12.42 -10.95
N THR A 23 21.29 12.42 -11.33
CA THR A 23 22.34 11.79 -10.52
C THR A 23 22.27 12.41 -9.12
N PRO A 24 22.06 11.61 -8.05
CA PRO A 24 22.04 12.15 -6.69
C PRO A 24 23.32 12.96 -6.42
N PRO A 25 23.30 14.00 -5.58
CA PRO A 25 24.49 14.78 -5.32
C PRO A 25 25.55 13.93 -4.61
N GLU A 26 26.84 14.14 -4.91
CA GLU A 26 27.94 13.39 -4.26
C GLU A 26 28.02 13.67 -2.76
N THR A 27 27.65 14.88 -2.35
CA THR A 27 27.54 15.28 -0.95
C THR A 27 26.20 15.94 -0.71
N TRP A 28 25.67 15.79 0.49
CA TRP A 28 24.43 16.40 0.90
C TRP A 28 24.61 16.91 2.32
N LYS A 29 24.17 18.14 2.57
CA LYS A 29 24.26 18.76 3.88
C LYS A 29 22.92 18.57 4.57
N GLU A 30 22.90 17.86 5.69
CA GLU A 30 21.69 17.73 6.50
C GLU A 30 21.29 19.10 7.05
N HIS A 31 19.98 19.34 7.10
CA HIS A 31 19.38 20.59 7.59
C HIS A 31 18.04 20.39 8.32
N TRP A 32 17.83 19.18 8.85
CA TRP A 32 16.62 18.78 9.59
C TRP A 32 16.94 18.56 11.08
N PHE A 33 16.00 18.95 11.95
CA PHE A 33 16.16 18.83 13.41
C PHE A 33 17.52 19.35 13.91
N GLU A 34 18.21 18.60 14.77
CA GLU A 34 19.58 18.84 15.21
C GLU A 34 20.65 18.38 14.20
N HIS A 35 20.26 17.70 13.12
CA HIS A 35 21.18 17.14 12.15
C HIS A 35 21.80 18.25 11.29
N ASN A 36 23.13 18.23 11.21
CA ASN A 36 23.92 19.22 10.48
C ASN A 36 25.22 18.59 9.96
N GLN A 37 25.22 17.32 9.56
CA GLN A 37 26.41 16.68 9.01
C GLN A 37 26.49 16.84 7.50
N LEU A 38 27.72 16.82 6.98
CA LEU A 38 27.95 16.66 5.55
C LEU A 38 28.05 15.16 5.29
N ILE A 39 27.02 14.60 4.68
CA ILE A 39 26.95 13.18 4.32
C ILE A 39 27.41 13.00 2.87
N LYS A 40 28.05 11.87 2.60
CA LYS A 40 28.67 11.52 1.31
C LYS A 40 27.96 10.33 0.71
N ARG A 41 27.62 10.44 -0.57
CA ARG A 41 27.02 9.33 -1.31
C ARG A 41 28.06 8.22 -1.51
N VAL A 42 27.72 7.01 -1.07
CA VAL A 42 28.57 5.81 -1.19
C VAL A 42 28.05 4.82 -2.23
N PHE A 43 26.77 4.88 -2.55
CA PHE A 43 26.13 4.04 -3.55
C PHE A 43 24.90 4.74 -4.14
N TYR A 44 24.58 4.48 -5.40
CA TYR A 44 23.27 4.80 -5.96
C TYR A 44 22.97 3.96 -7.19
N ASN A 45 21.68 3.81 -7.48
CA ASN A 45 21.15 3.27 -8.73
C ASN A 45 19.84 4.02 -9.08
N ASN A 46 18.97 3.41 -9.87
CA ASN A 46 17.67 4.01 -10.23
C ASN A 46 16.69 4.03 -9.06
N ASP A 47 16.85 3.15 -8.08
CA ASP A 47 15.89 2.90 -7.00
C ASP A 47 16.31 3.54 -5.69
N ILE A 48 17.60 3.60 -5.40
CA ILE A 48 18.14 4.12 -4.13
C ILE A 48 19.37 5.00 -4.31
N ALA A 49 19.62 5.85 -3.32
CA ALA A 49 20.91 6.49 -3.08
C ALA A 49 21.26 6.35 -1.59
N VAL A 50 22.47 5.87 -1.30
CA VAL A 50 22.94 5.62 0.06
C VAL A 50 24.01 6.63 0.42
N TYR A 51 23.86 7.26 1.58
CA TYR A 51 24.70 8.30 2.11
C TYR A 51 25.19 7.96 3.50
N PHE A 52 26.46 8.19 3.75
CA PHE A 52 27.10 7.98 5.05
C PHE A 52 27.68 9.29 5.57
N ASP A 53 27.67 9.47 6.88
CA ASP A 53 28.60 10.40 7.51
C ASP A 53 30.04 9.84 7.51
N ASP A 54 31.01 10.64 7.96
CA ASP A 54 32.42 10.26 7.96
C ASP A 54 32.78 9.14 8.97
N GLN A 55 31.83 8.70 9.81
CA GLN A 55 32.06 7.66 10.83
C GLN A 55 31.56 6.29 10.41
N VAL A 56 30.60 6.21 9.49
CA VAL A 56 30.18 4.92 8.93
C VAL A 56 31.30 4.36 8.04
N GLY A 57 31.57 3.06 8.17
CA GLY A 57 32.58 2.38 7.37
C GLY A 57 32.35 2.55 5.85
N PRO A 58 33.39 2.78 5.03
CA PRO A 58 33.26 3.30 3.67
C PRO A 58 32.64 2.33 2.65
N SER A 59 32.35 1.07 3.01
CA SER A 59 31.64 0.14 2.14
C SER A 59 30.98 -0.98 2.95
N ILE A 60 29.66 -0.88 3.10
CA ILE A 60 28.83 -1.87 3.77
C ILE A 60 27.88 -2.43 2.72
N ALA A 61 28.38 -3.37 1.91
CA ALA A 61 27.68 -3.85 0.71
C ALA A 61 26.29 -4.41 1.00
N TRP A 62 26.07 -5.01 2.18
CA TRP A 62 24.77 -5.56 2.55
C TRP A 62 23.69 -4.48 2.69
N LEU A 63 24.03 -3.26 3.14
CA LEU A 63 23.07 -2.14 3.24
C LEU A 63 22.51 -1.81 1.86
N ASN A 64 23.38 -1.69 0.86
CA ASN A 64 22.98 -1.38 -0.50
C ASN A 64 21.98 -2.42 -1.04
N THR A 65 22.29 -3.70 -0.88
CA THR A 65 21.41 -4.79 -1.31
C THR A 65 20.09 -4.78 -0.53
N PHE A 66 20.15 -4.72 0.79
CA PHE A 66 18.97 -4.81 1.63
C PHE A 66 18.00 -3.63 1.43
N VAL A 67 18.51 -2.40 1.45
CA VAL A 67 17.71 -1.19 1.23
C VAL A 67 17.12 -1.20 -0.17
N ASN A 68 17.89 -1.60 -1.18
CA ASN A 68 17.41 -1.72 -2.56
C ASN A 68 16.24 -2.70 -2.65
N ASP A 69 16.39 -3.90 -2.10
CA ASP A 69 15.39 -4.95 -2.25
C ASP A 69 14.12 -4.67 -1.44
N ALA A 70 14.26 -4.11 -0.23
CA ALA A 70 13.14 -3.64 0.59
C ALA A 70 12.37 -2.51 -0.11
N TRP A 71 13.07 -1.51 -0.66
CA TRP A 71 12.43 -0.43 -1.41
C TRP A 71 11.77 -0.91 -2.71
N TRP A 72 12.42 -1.82 -3.43
CA TRP A 72 11.85 -2.41 -4.63
C TRP A 72 10.55 -3.16 -4.33
N HIS A 73 10.53 -3.96 -3.26
CA HIS A 73 9.31 -4.64 -2.82
C HIS A 73 8.20 -3.64 -2.46
N THR A 74 8.56 -2.61 -1.70
CA THR A 74 7.66 -1.53 -1.30
C THR A 74 6.97 -0.91 -2.52
N LYS A 75 7.74 -0.55 -3.55
CA LYS A 75 7.19 0.01 -4.77
C LYS A 75 6.33 -0.96 -5.56
N ARG A 76 6.71 -2.24 -5.59
CA ARG A 76 5.90 -3.29 -6.24
C ARG A 76 4.50 -3.40 -5.63
N VAL A 77 4.40 -3.28 -4.30
CA VAL A 77 3.15 -3.48 -3.56
C VAL A 77 2.32 -2.20 -3.50
N TYR A 78 2.94 -1.08 -3.13
CA TYR A 78 2.21 0.15 -2.75
C TYR A 78 2.19 1.20 -3.88
N GLY A 79 3.03 1.03 -4.90
CA GLY A 79 3.14 1.94 -6.05
C GLY A 79 4.26 2.98 -5.89
N ASN A 80 4.09 4.12 -6.54
CA ASN A 80 5.14 5.14 -6.64
C ASN A 80 5.06 6.17 -5.51
N TYR A 81 6.23 6.65 -5.10
CA TYR A 81 6.42 7.68 -4.09
C TYR A 81 7.07 8.92 -4.73
N GLY A 82 6.28 9.63 -5.52
CA GLY A 82 6.74 10.78 -6.31
C GLY A 82 7.33 10.38 -7.66
N THR A 83 7.71 11.38 -8.46
CA THR A 83 8.19 11.17 -9.84
C THR A 83 9.57 10.54 -9.90
N GLU A 84 10.45 10.88 -8.96
CA GLU A 84 11.78 10.27 -8.87
C GLU A 84 11.71 8.84 -8.33
N ASN A 85 10.78 8.59 -7.38
CA ASN A 85 10.51 7.25 -6.83
C ASN A 85 11.76 6.54 -6.26
N ARG A 86 12.76 7.34 -5.88
CA ARG A 86 14.03 6.92 -5.28
C ARG A 86 13.97 7.07 -3.77
N LEU A 87 14.57 6.13 -3.05
CA LEU A 87 14.83 6.24 -1.62
C LEU A 87 16.24 6.75 -1.35
N TYR A 88 16.36 7.78 -0.52
CA TYR A 88 17.61 8.33 -0.03
C TYR A 88 17.84 7.79 1.37
N ALA A 89 18.74 6.82 1.51
CA ALA A 89 19.05 6.19 2.80
C ALA A 89 20.31 6.82 3.38
N VAL A 90 20.16 7.48 4.52
CA VAL A 90 21.21 8.14 5.29
C VAL A 90 21.54 7.27 6.50
N PHE A 91 22.83 7.04 6.73
CA PHE A 91 23.30 6.27 7.88
C PHE A 91 24.36 7.05 8.67
N HIS A 92 24.25 6.96 9.99
CA HIS A 92 25.22 7.46 10.97
C HIS A 92 25.66 6.32 11.89
N THR A 93 26.87 6.41 12.45
CA THR A 93 27.33 5.43 13.44
C THR A 93 27.27 5.99 14.86
N ASP A 94 26.59 5.27 15.75
CA ASP A 94 26.50 5.54 17.19
C ASP A 94 26.06 6.99 17.51
N LYS A 95 25.15 7.55 16.71
CA LYS A 95 24.60 8.91 16.84
C LYS A 95 23.11 8.90 16.53
N TYR A 96 22.39 9.89 17.04
CA TYR A 96 20.95 10.09 16.80
C TYR A 96 20.12 8.84 17.16
N SER A 97 19.32 8.95 18.21
CA SER A 97 18.56 7.78 18.68
C SER A 97 17.52 7.35 17.63
N GLY A 98 17.60 6.10 17.18
CA GLY A 98 16.60 5.49 16.29
C GLY A 98 16.73 5.93 14.84
N GLY A 99 15.60 6.08 14.18
CA GLY A 99 15.52 6.49 12.79
C GLY A 99 14.54 7.64 12.60
N HIS A 100 14.65 8.27 11.44
CA HIS A 100 13.81 9.35 11.02
C HIS A 100 13.40 9.19 9.55
N PRO A 101 12.10 9.27 9.22
CA PRO A 101 11.63 9.22 7.86
C PRO A 101 11.16 10.60 7.38
N SER A 102 11.38 10.90 6.11
CA SER A 102 10.72 12.02 5.43
C SER A 102 10.28 11.62 4.04
N THR A 103 9.17 12.17 3.57
CA THR A 103 8.63 11.84 2.25
C THR A 103 8.96 12.92 1.24
N TYR A 104 8.89 12.57 -0.05
CA TYR A 104 9.10 13.51 -1.16
C TYR A 104 8.15 14.72 -1.12
N MET A 105 7.06 14.65 -0.36
CA MET A 105 6.10 15.73 -0.18
C MET A 105 6.60 16.84 0.75
N SER A 106 7.66 16.59 1.53
CA SER A 106 8.22 17.57 2.46
C SER A 106 9.43 18.28 1.89
N SER A 107 9.41 19.62 1.93
CA SER A 107 10.58 20.44 1.59
C SER A 107 11.67 20.40 2.68
N SER A 108 11.38 19.90 3.89
CA SER A 108 12.38 19.81 4.97
C SER A 108 13.53 18.87 4.65
N HIS A 109 13.35 17.97 3.68
CA HIS A 109 14.37 17.04 3.20
C HIS A 109 14.52 17.12 1.68
N ASP A 110 14.45 18.34 1.14
CA ASP A 110 14.70 18.62 -0.28
C ASP A 110 13.76 17.85 -1.22
N ASN A 111 12.52 17.58 -0.77
CA ASN A 111 11.51 16.83 -1.50
C ASN A 111 11.95 15.42 -1.91
N ARG A 112 12.69 14.74 -1.04
CA ARG A 112 13.14 13.34 -1.21
C ARG A 112 12.41 12.38 -0.28
N ASN A 113 12.26 11.12 -0.70
CA ASN A 113 11.95 10.04 0.24
C ASN A 113 13.23 9.68 0.98
N VAL A 114 13.25 9.83 2.30
CA VAL A 114 14.43 9.71 3.14
C VAL A 114 14.15 8.74 4.27
N ILE A 115 15.09 7.83 4.48
CA ILE A 115 15.27 7.19 5.79
C ILE A 115 16.62 7.66 6.32
N ASP A 116 16.67 8.06 7.58
CA ASP A 116 17.87 8.50 8.26
C ASP A 116 18.01 7.67 9.53
N CYS A 117 19.04 6.84 9.61
CA CYS A 117 19.20 5.84 10.66
C CYS A 117 20.56 5.99 11.34
N GLY A 118 20.60 6.10 12.66
CA GLY A 118 21.86 6.46 13.35
C GLY A 118 22.44 5.57 14.46
N PRO A 119 21.69 4.71 15.18
CA PRO A 119 22.17 4.22 16.47
C PRO A 119 23.15 3.04 16.38
N TYR A 120 23.45 2.53 15.18
CA TYR A 120 24.17 1.27 15.01
C TYR A 120 25.48 1.41 14.22
N SER A 121 26.30 0.36 14.28
CA SER A 121 27.56 0.29 13.52
C SER A 121 27.40 -0.16 12.07
N TRP A 122 26.27 -0.79 11.75
CA TRP A 122 25.89 -1.34 10.44
C TRP A 122 26.79 -2.48 9.94
N LYS A 123 27.66 -3.03 10.80
CA LYS A 123 28.67 -4.00 10.36
C LYS A 123 28.08 -5.38 10.03
N ASN A 124 26.99 -5.76 10.67
CA ASN A 124 26.57 -7.17 10.71
C ASN A 124 25.24 -7.44 10.00
N GLY A 125 24.40 -6.42 9.79
CA GLY A 125 23.04 -6.62 9.28
C GLY A 125 22.22 -7.48 10.24
N ASP A 126 22.33 -7.19 11.53
CA ASP A 126 21.57 -7.92 12.56
C ASP A 126 20.09 -7.53 12.59
N ASP A 127 19.31 -8.22 13.42
CA ASP A 127 17.86 -8.03 13.48
C ASP A 127 17.46 -6.59 13.83
N HIS A 128 18.23 -5.89 14.66
CA HIS A 128 17.94 -4.52 15.07
C HIS A 128 18.22 -3.53 13.93
N GLU A 129 19.33 -3.72 13.22
CA GLU A 129 19.70 -2.91 12.05
C GLU A 129 18.68 -3.09 10.91
N LEU A 130 18.32 -4.34 10.60
CA LEU A 130 17.34 -4.64 9.55
C LEU A 130 15.94 -4.11 9.90
N ALA A 131 15.52 -4.27 11.16
CA ALA A 131 14.20 -3.84 11.60
C ALA A 131 14.07 -2.33 11.55
N LEU A 132 15.08 -1.58 12.02
CA LEU A 132 15.07 -0.12 11.99
C LEU A 132 14.97 0.42 10.56
N ILE A 133 15.80 -0.08 9.64
CA ILE A 133 15.75 0.34 8.23
C ILE A 133 14.36 0.11 7.63
N THR A 134 13.79 -1.06 7.90
CA THR A 134 12.49 -1.46 7.34
C THR A 134 11.34 -0.68 7.99
N HIS A 135 11.48 -0.36 9.28
CA HIS A 135 10.57 0.50 10.03
C HIS A 135 10.48 1.89 9.40
N GLU A 136 11.61 2.52 9.10
CA GLU A 136 11.63 3.84 8.46
C GLU A 136 11.03 3.80 7.04
N ILE A 137 11.24 2.72 6.29
CA ILE A 137 10.57 2.53 4.99
C ILE A 137 9.05 2.40 5.18
N ALA A 138 8.58 1.74 6.25
CA ALA A 138 7.15 1.61 6.54
C ALA A 138 6.49 2.98 6.75
N HIS A 139 7.21 3.95 7.34
CA HIS A 139 6.72 5.31 7.48
C HIS A 139 6.62 6.05 6.14
N ILE A 140 7.49 5.78 5.16
CA ILE A 140 7.31 6.34 3.81
C ILE A 140 5.98 5.87 3.20
N VAL A 141 5.64 4.58 3.39
CA VAL A 141 4.36 4.01 2.97
C VAL A 141 3.21 4.70 3.69
N GLU A 142 3.28 4.77 5.01
CA GLU A 142 2.24 5.37 5.85
C GLU A 142 1.98 6.84 5.51
N LEU A 143 3.04 7.62 5.29
CA LEU A 143 2.96 9.08 5.22
C LEU A 143 2.75 9.63 3.81
N SER A 144 2.85 8.80 2.76
CA SER A 144 2.77 9.31 1.37
C SER A 144 2.19 8.34 0.33
N SER A 145 1.62 7.21 0.78
CA SER A 145 0.95 6.26 -0.13
C SER A 145 -0.10 6.93 -1.00
N LYS A 146 -0.16 6.48 -2.26
CA LYS A 146 -1.13 6.96 -3.27
C LYS A 146 -1.05 8.47 -3.52
N ASN A 147 0.15 9.05 -3.37
CA ASN A 147 0.42 10.47 -3.57
C ASN A 147 -0.43 11.40 -2.69
N ILE A 148 -0.86 10.91 -1.51
CA ILE A 148 -1.57 11.69 -0.51
C ILE A 148 -0.77 11.62 0.80
N GLY A 149 -0.48 12.78 1.36
CA GLY A 149 0.32 12.89 2.56
C GLY A 149 -0.47 12.77 3.85
N GLY A 150 0.24 12.31 4.89
CA GLY A 150 -0.26 12.19 6.26
C GLY A 150 -0.71 10.78 6.62
N SER A 151 -0.83 10.51 7.92
CA SER A 151 -1.29 9.23 8.46
C SER A 151 -2.57 9.41 9.26
N PRO A 152 -3.75 9.15 8.68
CA PRO A 152 -4.99 9.27 9.42
C PRO A 152 -5.07 8.28 10.59
N ALA A 153 -4.41 7.13 10.50
CA ALA A 153 -4.45 6.06 11.50
C ALA A 153 -3.42 6.20 12.63
N MET A 154 -2.44 7.12 12.53
CA MET A 154 -1.38 7.31 13.52
C MET A 154 -1.91 7.44 14.96
N ALA A 155 -2.98 8.20 15.18
CA ALA A 155 -3.57 8.38 16.50
C ALA A 155 -4.23 7.11 17.08
N VAL A 156 -4.53 6.12 16.23
CA VAL A 156 -5.16 4.86 16.61
C VAL A 156 -4.11 3.78 16.88
N TRP A 157 -3.15 3.63 15.95
CA TRP A 157 -2.16 2.55 16.01
C TRP A 157 -0.82 2.98 16.62
N GLY A 158 -0.60 4.28 16.85
CA GLY A 158 0.68 4.83 17.29
C GLY A 158 1.86 4.49 16.37
N ASP A 159 3.05 4.88 16.80
CA ASP A 159 4.27 4.22 16.39
C ASP A 159 4.40 2.95 17.27
N SER A 160 4.46 1.71 16.76
CA SER A 160 4.96 1.25 15.45
C SER A 160 4.08 0.19 14.78
N LYS A 161 2.80 0.08 15.13
CA LYS A 161 2.03 -1.17 14.90
C LYS A 161 1.81 -1.52 13.43
N TRP A 162 1.69 -0.51 12.58
CA TRP A 162 1.71 -0.70 11.13
C TRP A 162 3.06 -1.23 10.63
N ALA A 163 4.17 -0.67 11.13
CA ALA A 163 5.51 -1.07 10.74
C ALA A 163 5.82 -2.52 11.14
N GLU A 164 5.29 -3.01 12.26
CA GLU A 164 5.46 -4.41 12.69
C GLU A 164 4.98 -5.40 11.59
N ILE A 165 3.77 -5.22 11.05
CA ILE A 165 3.28 -6.12 9.99
C ILE A 165 4.00 -5.89 8.65
N PHE A 166 4.42 -4.66 8.37
CA PHE A 166 5.19 -4.33 7.17
C PHE A 166 6.57 -5.00 7.19
N ILE A 167 7.27 -4.98 8.33
CA ILE A 167 8.57 -5.66 8.51
C ILE A 167 8.43 -7.16 8.27
N TYR A 168 7.38 -7.77 8.81
CA TYR A 168 7.08 -9.17 8.57
C TYR A 168 6.89 -9.49 7.07
N ASP A 169 6.11 -8.68 6.35
CA ASP A 169 5.88 -8.83 4.90
C ASP A 169 7.19 -8.67 4.09
N VAL A 170 7.98 -7.65 4.38
CA VAL A 170 9.28 -7.43 3.71
C VAL A 170 10.20 -8.62 3.92
N TYR A 171 10.35 -9.12 5.15
CA TYR A 171 11.22 -10.27 5.41
C TYR A 171 10.71 -11.54 4.73
N LYS A 172 9.40 -11.74 4.70
CA LYS A 172 8.78 -12.84 3.95
C LYS A 172 9.10 -12.76 2.46
N TYR A 173 8.95 -11.59 1.85
CA TYR A 173 9.23 -11.39 0.43
C TYR A 173 10.71 -11.61 0.10
N LEU A 174 11.62 -11.13 0.95
CA LEU A 174 13.07 -11.24 0.76
C LEU A 174 13.62 -12.64 1.09
N GLY A 175 12.77 -13.61 1.47
CA GLY A 175 13.20 -14.95 1.85
C GLY A 175 14.04 -14.99 3.14
N LYS A 176 13.96 -13.96 3.99
CA LYS A 176 14.63 -13.87 5.28
C LYS A 176 13.86 -14.65 6.35
N ASN A 177 13.71 -15.96 6.12
CA ASN A 177 12.85 -16.84 6.90
C ASN A 177 13.16 -16.79 8.41
N ASP A 178 14.44 -16.75 8.78
CA ASP A 178 14.85 -16.73 10.18
C ASP A 178 14.47 -15.41 10.86
N GLN A 179 14.74 -14.27 10.23
CA GLN A 179 14.35 -12.94 10.72
C GLN A 179 12.82 -12.80 10.78
N MET A 180 12.13 -13.25 9.73
CA MET A 180 10.67 -13.26 9.64
C MET A 180 10.05 -14.06 10.81
N GLN A 181 10.57 -15.25 11.10
CA GLN A 181 10.10 -16.06 12.23
C GLN A 181 10.43 -15.42 13.58
N ARG A 182 11.58 -14.77 13.74
CA ARG A 182 11.92 -14.07 14.97
C ARG A 182 11.00 -12.91 15.26
N VAL A 183 10.76 -12.02 14.29
CA VAL A 183 9.85 -10.88 14.50
C VAL A 183 8.40 -11.35 14.72
N TYR A 184 7.98 -12.41 14.04
CA TYR A 184 6.68 -13.05 14.30
C TYR A 184 6.57 -13.52 15.76
N ASN A 185 7.56 -14.26 16.26
CA ASN A 185 7.56 -14.78 17.63
C ASN A 185 7.61 -13.68 18.69
N ILE A 186 8.25 -12.55 18.39
CA ILE A 186 8.26 -11.38 19.27
C ILE A 186 6.86 -10.77 19.31
N TRP A 187 6.32 -10.37 18.16
CA TRP A 187 5.10 -9.56 18.12
C TRP A 187 3.82 -10.34 18.35
N ILE A 188 3.80 -11.66 18.11
CA ILE A 188 2.67 -12.50 18.50
C ILE A 188 2.46 -12.52 20.02
N ASN A 189 3.52 -12.27 20.80
CA ASN A 189 3.51 -12.27 22.26
C ASN A 189 3.55 -10.85 22.87
N GLN A 190 3.66 -9.80 22.04
CA GLN A 190 3.77 -8.43 22.52
C GLN A 190 2.38 -7.86 22.85
N ALA A 191 2.22 -7.45 24.11
CA ALA A 191 1.05 -6.74 24.59
C ALA A 191 1.38 -5.25 24.75
N ASP A 192 0.44 -4.41 24.36
CA ASP A 192 0.45 -2.97 24.57
C ASP A 192 -0.71 -2.56 25.50
N ASP A 193 -0.63 -1.35 26.04
CA ASP A 193 -1.66 -0.78 26.90
C ASP A 193 -2.66 0.12 26.16
N PHE A 194 -2.55 0.20 24.83
CA PHE A 194 -3.44 0.96 23.95
C PHE A 194 -4.03 0.10 22.81
N PRO A 195 -5.29 0.36 22.39
CA PRO A 195 -6.19 1.37 22.94
C PRO A 195 -6.78 0.97 24.30
N ARG A 196 -6.44 -0.23 24.79
CA ARG A 196 -6.69 -0.68 26.16
C ARG A 196 -5.57 -1.60 26.64
N ALA A 197 -5.47 -1.79 27.95
CA ALA A 197 -4.57 -2.75 28.58
C ALA A 197 -4.69 -4.15 27.95
N ASN A 198 -3.55 -4.79 27.72
CA ASN A 198 -3.42 -6.13 27.14
C ASN A 198 -3.94 -6.25 25.70
N THR A 199 -3.70 -5.21 24.88
CA THR A 199 -3.98 -5.27 23.43
C THR A 199 -2.79 -5.91 22.72
N PHE A 200 -3.03 -6.91 21.87
CA PHE A 200 -1.96 -7.52 21.06
C PHE A 200 -2.19 -7.16 19.59
N TRP A 201 -1.65 -6.03 19.15
CA TRP A 201 -1.88 -5.49 17.80
C TRP A 201 -1.50 -6.45 16.68
N PHE A 202 -0.29 -7.00 16.74
CA PHE A 202 0.16 -7.94 15.72
C PHE A 202 -0.66 -9.23 15.74
N ARG A 203 -0.83 -9.84 16.91
CA ARG A 203 -1.54 -11.12 17.07
C ARG A 203 -3.02 -11.05 16.74
N ASP A 204 -3.72 -10.05 17.25
CA ASP A 204 -5.18 -10.01 17.24
C ASP A 204 -5.74 -9.08 16.16
N TRP A 205 -4.93 -8.22 15.54
CA TRP A 205 -5.39 -7.33 14.47
C TRP A 205 -4.65 -7.57 13.15
N PHE A 206 -3.37 -7.21 13.06
CA PHE A 206 -2.69 -7.15 11.78
C PHE A 206 -2.43 -8.53 11.17
N TYR A 207 -1.89 -9.49 11.92
CA TYR A 207 -1.52 -10.79 11.38
C TYR A 207 -2.74 -11.62 10.90
N PRO A 208 -3.87 -11.70 11.63
CA PRO A 208 -5.07 -12.38 11.15
C PRO A 208 -5.64 -11.73 9.88
N ILE A 209 -5.63 -10.40 9.79
CA ILE A 209 -6.11 -9.69 8.60
C ILE A 209 -5.19 -9.98 7.41
N TYR A 210 -3.88 -9.82 7.62
CA TYR A 210 -2.86 -10.10 6.62
C TYR A 210 -2.95 -11.53 6.08
N SER A 211 -2.88 -12.52 6.97
CA SER A 211 -2.85 -13.95 6.58
C SER A 211 -4.14 -14.44 5.92
N LYS A 212 -5.29 -13.87 6.26
CA LYS A 212 -6.59 -14.33 5.74
C LYS A 212 -7.06 -13.60 4.49
N TYR A 213 -6.64 -12.35 4.28
CA TYR A 213 -7.23 -11.49 3.24
C TYR A 213 -6.25 -11.06 2.15
N GLY A 214 -5.26 -11.91 1.84
CA GLY A 214 -4.38 -11.71 0.69
C GLY A 214 -3.11 -10.92 1.00
N GLU A 215 -2.62 -11.03 2.23
CA GLU A 215 -1.27 -10.61 2.62
C GLU A 215 -1.01 -9.13 2.33
N ASN A 216 0.11 -8.77 1.67
CA ASN A 216 0.40 -7.39 1.33
C ASN A 216 -0.67 -6.71 0.46
N ALA A 217 -1.49 -7.47 -0.25
CA ALA A 217 -2.60 -6.88 -1.01
C ALA A 217 -3.66 -6.27 -0.09
N VAL A 218 -3.96 -6.85 1.09
CA VAL A 218 -4.89 -6.20 2.03
C VAL A 218 -4.29 -4.95 2.67
N LEU A 219 -2.98 -4.98 2.95
CA LEU A 219 -2.27 -3.83 3.47
C LEU A 219 -2.29 -2.65 2.48
N ASN A 220 -2.00 -2.90 1.20
CA ASN A 220 -2.09 -1.88 0.16
C ASN A 220 -3.53 -1.39 -0.06
N ARG A 221 -4.52 -2.30 -0.05
CA ARG A 221 -5.93 -1.91 -0.21
C ARG A 221 -6.41 -0.97 0.90
N PHE A 222 -5.88 -1.03 2.11
CA PHE A 222 -6.19 -0.04 3.15
C PHE A 222 -5.82 1.38 2.68
N TYR A 223 -4.64 1.57 2.10
CA TYR A 223 -4.24 2.87 1.55
C TYR A 223 -5.03 3.26 0.30
N GLU A 224 -5.44 2.31 -0.54
CA GLU A 224 -6.35 2.59 -1.67
C GLU A 224 -7.71 3.09 -1.18
N GLN A 225 -8.27 2.47 -0.14
CA GLN A 225 -9.53 2.90 0.47
C GLN A 225 -9.40 4.30 1.08
N LEU A 226 -8.33 4.58 1.82
CA LEU A 226 -8.09 5.92 2.37
C LEU A 226 -7.96 6.96 1.25
N ALA A 227 -7.17 6.66 0.24
CA ALA A 227 -6.95 7.55 -0.90
C ALA A 227 -8.24 7.87 -1.64
N GLN A 228 -9.13 6.90 -1.76
CA GLN A 228 -10.42 7.07 -2.42
C GLN A 228 -11.41 7.85 -1.54
N TYR A 229 -11.61 7.46 -0.29
CA TYR A 229 -12.77 7.89 0.49
C TYR A 229 -12.48 8.83 1.65
N PHE A 230 -11.29 8.76 2.27
CA PHE A 230 -11.03 9.54 3.48
C PHE A 230 -10.88 11.04 3.15
N PRO A 231 -11.33 11.97 4.01
CA PRO A 231 -11.28 13.41 3.73
C PRO A 231 -9.88 13.95 3.49
N LYS A 232 -9.74 14.82 2.49
CA LYS A 232 -8.47 15.38 2.00
C LYS A 232 -8.58 16.90 1.79
N ASN A 233 -7.48 17.61 1.99
CA ASN A 233 -7.26 18.98 1.55
C ASN A 233 -6.08 18.98 0.56
N GLY A 234 -6.38 19.11 -0.73
CA GLY A 234 -5.39 18.86 -1.78
C GLY A 234 -4.82 17.44 -1.68
N ASN A 235 -3.48 17.33 -1.66
CA ASN A 235 -2.77 16.06 -1.55
C ASN A 235 -2.42 15.70 -0.09
N GLN A 236 -3.21 16.12 0.89
CA GLN A 236 -3.00 15.80 2.30
C GLN A 236 -4.31 15.33 2.92
N TYR A 237 -4.28 14.32 3.79
CA TYR A 237 -5.44 13.97 4.58
C TYR A 237 -5.77 15.12 5.54
N SER A 238 -7.05 15.46 5.65
CA SER A 238 -7.46 16.67 6.37
C SER A 238 -7.56 16.50 7.89
N ARG A 239 -7.51 15.26 8.40
CA ARG A 239 -7.59 14.93 9.83
C ARG A 239 -7.14 13.49 10.13
N GLY A 240 -7.01 13.16 11.41
CA GLY A 240 -6.93 11.78 11.90
C GLY A 240 -8.29 11.06 11.85
N MET A 241 -8.24 9.73 11.88
CA MET A 241 -9.41 8.86 11.98
C MET A 241 -9.66 8.43 13.43
N ASN A 242 -10.92 8.11 13.75
CA ASN A 242 -11.27 7.47 15.02
C ASN A 242 -11.29 5.93 14.89
N MET A 243 -11.54 5.21 15.99
CA MET A 243 -11.52 3.74 15.99
C MET A 243 -12.61 3.13 15.10
N GLY A 244 -13.82 3.70 15.09
CA GLY A 244 -14.88 3.21 14.21
C GLY A 244 -14.53 3.35 12.74
N GLU A 245 -13.95 4.48 12.33
CA GLU A 245 -13.42 4.67 10.98
C GLU A 245 -12.28 3.71 10.67
N PHE A 246 -11.35 3.51 11.60
CA PHE A 246 -10.26 2.55 11.45
C PHE A 246 -10.75 1.15 11.13
N VAL A 247 -11.70 0.63 11.91
CA VAL A 247 -12.28 -0.69 11.70
C VAL A 247 -13.07 -0.75 10.39
N HIS A 248 -13.78 0.32 10.04
CA HIS A 248 -14.55 0.44 8.80
C HIS A 248 -13.66 0.43 7.54
N PHE A 249 -12.57 1.20 7.53
CA PHE A 249 -11.62 1.22 6.40
C PHE A 249 -10.86 -0.09 6.26
N TRP A 250 -10.43 -0.71 7.36
CA TRP A 250 -9.87 -2.07 7.31
C TRP A 250 -10.89 -3.11 6.86
N SER A 251 -12.17 -2.96 7.21
CA SER A 251 -13.25 -3.81 6.68
C SER A 251 -13.33 -3.71 5.16
N GLY A 252 -13.12 -2.52 4.59
CA GLY A 252 -13.04 -2.32 3.14
C GLY A 252 -11.84 -2.97 2.50
N ALA A 253 -10.69 -2.79 3.13
CA ALA A 253 -9.46 -3.44 2.68
C ALA A 253 -9.61 -4.97 2.66
N ALA A 254 -10.23 -5.55 3.69
CA ALA A 254 -10.45 -6.99 3.81
C ALA A 254 -11.65 -7.49 2.97
N GLY A 255 -12.57 -6.60 2.59
CA GLY A 255 -13.86 -6.92 1.95
C GLY A 255 -14.78 -7.78 2.82
N VAL A 256 -14.65 -7.64 4.14
CA VAL A 256 -15.50 -8.29 5.15
C VAL A 256 -15.65 -7.33 6.34
N ASN A 257 -16.77 -7.39 7.05
CA ASN A 257 -16.93 -6.63 8.29
C ASN A 257 -15.99 -7.18 9.39
N LEU A 258 -15.04 -6.35 9.85
CA LEU A 258 -14.05 -6.72 10.85
C LEU A 258 -14.44 -6.34 12.29
N LYS A 259 -15.68 -5.92 12.54
CA LYS A 259 -16.15 -5.57 13.90
C LYS A 259 -15.91 -6.70 14.91
N ASP A 260 -16.13 -7.96 14.54
CA ASP A 260 -15.90 -9.09 15.45
C ASP A 260 -14.41 -9.27 15.76
N GLN A 261 -13.53 -9.10 14.76
CA GLN A 261 -12.08 -9.11 14.95
C GLN A 261 -11.64 -7.95 15.85
N ALA A 262 -12.18 -6.76 15.62
CA ALA A 262 -11.88 -5.57 16.42
C ALA A 262 -12.37 -5.73 17.86
N THR A 263 -13.52 -6.36 18.05
CA THR A 263 -14.06 -6.67 19.38
C THR A 263 -13.12 -7.58 20.16
N GLN A 264 -12.51 -8.58 19.50
CA GLN A 264 -11.53 -9.46 20.12
C GLN A 264 -10.22 -8.70 20.44
N ALA A 265 -9.69 -7.95 19.46
CA ALA A 265 -8.43 -7.23 19.59
C ALA A 265 -8.48 -6.08 20.61
N PHE A 266 -9.50 -5.23 20.52
CA PHE A 266 -9.56 -3.93 21.19
C PHE A 266 -10.69 -3.80 22.20
N GLY A 267 -11.57 -4.81 22.29
CA GLY A 267 -12.89 -4.64 22.90
C GLY A 267 -13.84 -3.84 22.01
N TRP A 268 -15.10 -3.72 22.42
CA TRP A 268 -16.10 -2.95 21.66
C TRP A 268 -16.97 -2.11 22.58
N THR A 269 -16.69 -0.82 22.64
CA THR A 269 -17.43 0.14 23.47
C THR A 269 -18.63 0.71 22.70
N SER A 270 -19.57 1.34 23.41
CA SER A 270 -20.66 2.10 22.79
C SER A 270 -20.14 3.21 21.87
N ASP A 271 -19.01 3.82 22.23
CA ASP A 271 -18.40 4.90 21.45
C ASP A 271 -17.83 4.37 20.13
N TYR A 272 -17.13 3.24 20.16
CA TYR A 272 -16.65 2.57 18.94
C TYR A 272 -17.82 2.14 18.05
N ASP A 273 -18.90 1.64 18.65
CA ASP A 273 -20.10 1.28 17.89
C ASP A 273 -20.76 2.48 17.21
N ASN A 274 -20.88 3.61 17.91
CA ASN A 274 -21.40 4.86 17.35
C ASN A 274 -20.50 5.39 16.23
N GLN A 275 -19.17 5.43 16.46
CA GLN A 275 -18.19 5.84 15.46
C GLN A 275 -18.24 4.95 14.22
N PHE A 276 -18.35 3.62 14.40
CA PHE A 276 -18.41 2.65 13.30
C PHE A 276 -19.68 2.84 12.46
N ARG A 277 -20.85 2.99 13.10
CA ARG A 277 -22.11 3.30 12.40
C ARG A 277 -22.05 4.64 11.65
N GLN A 278 -21.41 5.66 12.24
CA GLN A 278 -21.19 6.95 11.58
C GLN A 278 -20.25 6.80 10.38
N ALA A 279 -19.16 6.04 10.50
CA ALA A 279 -18.24 5.75 9.41
C ALA A 279 -18.95 5.02 8.26
N GLN A 280 -19.80 4.04 8.58
CA GLN A 280 -20.66 3.35 7.60
C GLN A 280 -21.59 4.28 6.84
N SER A 281 -22.16 5.28 7.51
CA SER A 281 -22.99 6.28 6.84
C SER A 281 -22.17 7.28 6.03
N ALA A 282 -21.00 7.69 6.53
CA ALA A 282 -20.18 8.74 5.92
C ALA A 282 -19.38 8.23 4.71
N PHE A 283 -18.98 6.96 4.73
CA PHE A 283 -18.17 6.34 3.68
C PHE A 283 -18.81 5.01 3.23
N PRO A 284 -19.81 5.06 2.34
CA PRO A 284 -20.61 3.90 1.99
C PRO A 284 -19.94 3.01 0.93
N PHE A 285 -18.79 2.41 1.25
CA PHE A 285 -18.18 1.37 0.44
C PHE A 285 -18.58 -0.04 0.96
N PRO A 286 -18.80 -1.02 0.06
CA PRO A 286 -19.35 -2.32 0.43
C PRO A 286 -18.33 -3.22 1.16
N TYR A 287 -18.70 -3.76 2.34
CA TYR A 287 -17.96 -4.87 3.01
C TYR A 287 -18.67 -6.20 2.97
N ASP A 288 -19.91 -6.22 2.47
CA ASP A 288 -20.65 -7.46 2.41
C ASP A 288 -19.85 -8.40 1.53
N ALA A 289 -19.36 -9.46 2.17
CA ALA A 289 -18.59 -10.52 1.57
C ALA A 289 -19.40 -11.06 0.40
N GLY A 290 -19.18 -10.49 -0.77
CA GLY A 290 -19.84 -10.91 -1.97
C GLY A 290 -19.63 -12.40 -2.11
N VAL A 291 -20.71 -13.12 -2.39
CA VAL A 291 -20.60 -14.54 -2.74
C VAL A 291 -19.86 -14.72 -4.07
N ALA A 292 -19.64 -13.61 -4.80
CA ALA A 292 -18.64 -13.48 -5.83
C ALA A 292 -17.78 -12.22 -5.61
N LYS A 293 -16.47 -12.34 -5.86
CA LYS A 293 -15.49 -11.25 -5.83
C LYS A 293 -14.93 -11.02 -7.24
N PHE A 294 -14.82 -9.77 -7.63
CA PHE A 294 -14.39 -9.33 -8.96
C PHE A 294 -13.19 -8.41 -8.81
N TYR A 295 -12.10 -8.69 -9.50
CA TYR A 295 -10.80 -8.03 -9.32
C TYR A 295 -10.34 -7.36 -10.62
N HIS A 296 -9.67 -6.22 -10.51
CA HIS A 296 -9.07 -5.53 -11.66
C HIS A 296 -7.78 -6.20 -12.14
N GLY A 297 -7.07 -6.91 -11.26
CA GLY A 297 -5.83 -7.61 -11.60
C GLY A 297 -6.00 -9.13 -11.70
N CYS A 298 -5.00 -9.78 -12.29
CA CYS A 298 -4.84 -11.23 -12.28
C CYS A 298 -3.47 -11.63 -11.69
N PRO A 299 -3.38 -12.72 -10.88
CA PRO A 299 -4.51 -13.45 -10.28
C PRO A 299 -5.01 -12.79 -8.99
N SER A 300 -6.30 -12.43 -8.92
CA SER A 300 -6.99 -11.87 -7.73
C SER A 300 -6.24 -10.72 -7.03
N THR A 301 -5.65 -9.82 -7.82
CA THR A 301 -4.83 -8.69 -7.36
C THR A 301 -5.52 -7.35 -7.63
N GLY A 302 -5.01 -6.28 -7.00
CA GLY A 302 -5.56 -4.93 -7.14
C GLY A 302 -6.89 -4.73 -6.40
N PHE A 303 -7.61 -3.69 -6.81
CA PHE A 303 -8.96 -3.40 -6.31
C PHE A 303 -9.89 -4.57 -6.60
N PHE A 304 -10.82 -4.84 -5.67
CA PHE A 304 -11.90 -5.78 -5.90
C PHE A 304 -13.21 -5.30 -5.29
N ALA A 305 -14.31 -5.78 -5.85
CA ALA A 305 -15.62 -5.66 -5.23
C ALA A 305 -16.19 -7.05 -4.92
N GLY A 306 -16.68 -7.21 -3.70
CA GLY A 306 -17.56 -8.32 -3.33
C GLY A 306 -19.02 -7.98 -3.67
N LEU A 307 -19.66 -8.79 -4.50
CA LEU A 307 -21.09 -8.67 -4.80
C LEU A 307 -21.90 -9.83 -4.20
N PRO A 308 -22.90 -9.56 -3.34
CA PRO A 308 -23.87 -10.57 -2.91
C PRO A 308 -24.80 -11.00 -4.07
N VAL A 309 -25.66 -11.98 -3.84
CA VAL A 309 -26.73 -12.36 -4.79
C VAL A 309 -27.52 -11.13 -5.20
N GLY A 310 -27.68 -10.91 -6.50
CA GLY A 310 -28.34 -9.72 -7.01
C GLY A 310 -28.07 -9.47 -8.49
N ASP A 311 -28.68 -8.39 -8.97
CA ASP A 311 -28.58 -7.90 -10.34
C ASP A 311 -27.79 -6.61 -10.37
N TYR A 312 -26.74 -6.56 -11.19
CA TYR A 312 -25.81 -5.44 -11.23
C TYR A 312 -25.69 -4.93 -12.66
N ARG A 313 -26.32 -3.78 -12.92
CA ARG A 313 -26.07 -2.97 -14.12
C ARG A 313 -24.74 -2.23 -13.97
N LEU A 314 -24.22 -1.66 -15.05
CA LEU A 314 -22.98 -0.88 -15.03
C LEU A 314 -23.02 0.23 -13.98
N SER A 315 -24.17 0.90 -13.82
CA SER A 315 -24.33 1.94 -12.81
C SER A 315 -24.21 1.41 -11.37
N ASP A 316 -24.63 0.18 -11.11
CA ASP A 316 -24.53 -0.45 -9.79
C ASP A 316 -23.12 -1.00 -9.55
N MET A 317 -22.49 -1.57 -10.59
CA MET A 317 -21.08 -1.97 -10.57
C MET A 317 -20.17 -0.79 -10.24
N ARG A 318 -20.38 0.38 -10.86
CA ARG A 318 -19.61 1.61 -10.58
C ARG A 318 -19.73 2.09 -9.15
N LYS A 319 -20.92 1.98 -8.53
CA LYS A 319 -21.11 2.28 -7.09
C LYS A 319 -20.33 1.33 -6.18
N LYS A 320 -19.99 0.15 -6.68
CA LYS A 320 -19.17 -0.86 -6.00
C LYS A 320 -17.68 -0.74 -6.38
N GLY A 321 -17.31 0.26 -7.19
CA GLY A 321 -15.94 0.51 -7.65
C GLY A 321 -15.50 -0.34 -8.85
N LEU A 322 -16.38 -1.14 -9.45
CA LEU A 322 -16.09 -1.89 -10.68
C LEU A 322 -16.40 -1.00 -11.89
N HIS A 323 -15.40 -0.70 -12.71
CA HIS A 323 -15.58 0.07 -13.93
C HIS A 323 -16.02 -0.80 -15.12
N ASN A 324 -16.41 -0.14 -16.21
CA ASN A 324 -16.71 -0.85 -17.45
C ASN A 324 -15.44 -1.50 -17.96
N ASP A 325 -15.49 -2.76 -18.38
CA ASP A 325 -14.36 -3.41 -19.03
C ASP A 325 -13.09 -3.40 -18.15
N ASP A 326 -13.23 -3.62 -16.84
CA ASP A 326 -12.14 -3.50 -15.85
C ASP A 326 -12.04 -4.71 -14.92
N ILE A 327 -12.63 -5.85 -15.30
CA ILE A 327 -12.60 -7.08 -14.51
C ILE A 327 -11.68 -8.08 -15.22
N SER A 328 -10.63 -8.50 -14.52
CA SER A 328 -9.61 -9.42 -15.03
C SER A 328 -9.56 -10.76 -14.29
N SER A 329 -10.08 -10.86 -13.06
CA SER A 329 -10.24 -12.15 -12.37
C SER A 329 -11.45 -12.19 -11.45
N ILE A 330 -11.98 -13.40 -11.20
CA ILE A 330 -13.24 -13.62 -10.47
C ILE A 330 -13.08 -14.80 -9.51
N VAL A 331 -13.58 -14.65 -8.28
CA VAL A 331 -13.71 -15.74 -7.31
C VAL A 331 -15.18 -15.89 -6.92
N VAL A 332 -15.78 -17.02 -7.23
CA VAL A 332 -17.17 -17.35 -6.85
C VAL A 332 -17.17 -18.42 -5.77
N ASN A 333 -17.82 -18.12 -4.64
CA ASN A 333 -17.94 -19.07 -3.53
C ASN A 333 -18.74 -20.32 -3.94
N PRO A 334 -18.44 -21.49 -3.37
CA PRO A 334 -19.24 -22.70 -3.58
C PRO A 334 -20.73 -22.46 -3.28
N GLY A 335 -21.62 -23.06 -4.09
CA GLY A 335 -23.08 -22.87 -3.99
C GLY A 335 -23.64 -21.69 -4.80
N TYR A 336 -22.78 -20.93 -5.49
CA TYR A 336 -23.16 -19.77 -6.30
C TYR A 336 -22.59 -19.84 -7.72
N TYR A 337 -23.19 -19.06 -8.62
CA TYR A 337 -22.67 -18.78 -9.95
C TYR A 337 -22.86 -17.30 -10.29
N VAL A 338 -22.08 -16.81 -11.25
CA VAL A 338 -22.26 -15.48 -11.83
C VAL A 338 -22.57 -15.62 -13.30
N GLN A 339 -23.59 -14.92 -13.78
CA GLN A 339 -23.82 -14.71 -15.21
C GLN A 339 -23.22 -13.36 -15.61
N LEU A 340 -22.23 -13.38 -16.49
CA LEU A 340 -21.56 -12.22 -17.06
C LEU A 340 -22.25 -11.79 -18.36
N PHE A 341 -22.26 -10.49 -18.63
CA PHE A 341 -22.83 -9.91 -19.85
C PHE A 341 -21.88 -8.87 -20.44
N GLU A 342 -21.69 -8.95 -21.76
CA GLU A 342 -20.79 -8.08 -22.52
C GLU A 342 -21.27 -6.64 -22.57
N HIS A 343 -22.58 -6.41 -22.50
CA HIS A 343 -23.17 -5.08 -22.53
C HIS A 343 -23.95 -4.80 -21.24
N ASP A 344 -24.20 -3.51 -20.97
CA ASP A 344 -25.02 -3.09 -19.84
C ASP A 344 -26.47 -3.61 -20.00
N ASN A 345 -27.23 -3.59 -18.91
CA ASN A 345 -28.61 -4.06 -18.85
C ASN A 345 -28.79 -5.52 -19.29
N PHE A 346 -27.79 -6.37 -19.00
CA PHE A 346 -27.79 -7.81 -19.27
C PHE A 346 -27.89 -8.16 -20.76
N GLY A 347 -27.31 -7.31 -21.63
CA GLY A 347 -27.28 -7.50 -23.08
C GLY A 347 -25.96 -8.07 -23.61
N GLY A 348 -25.92 -8.33 -24.91
CA GLY A 348 -24.72 -8.80 -25.62
C GLY A 348 -24.42 -10.29 -25.40
N GLY A 349 -23.16 -10.68 -25.65
CA GLY A 349 -22.67 -12.00 -25.28
C GLY A 349 -22.85 -12.26 -23.78
N SER A 350 -22.97 -13.52 -23.38
CA SER A 350 -23.08 -13.88 -21.96
C SER A 350 -22.32 -15.16 -21.62
N MET A 351 -21.79 -15.25 -20.40
CA MET A 351 -21.05 -16.41 -19.90
C MET A 351 -21.37 -16.68 -18.44
N ARG A 352 -21.62 -17.94 -18.11
CA ARG A 352 -21.75 -18.39 -16.72
C ARG A 352 -20.39 -18.78 -16.16
N VAL A 353 -20.05 -18.27 -14.98
CA VAL A 353 -18.81 -18.61 -14.26
C VAL A 353 -19.10 -19.14 -12.86
N THR A 354 -18.23 -20.04 -12.41
CA THR A 354 -18.32 -20.74 -11.11
C THR A 354 -16.90 -21.00 -10.58
N GLY A 355 -16.71 -21.00 -9.27
CA GLY A 355 -15.37 -21.19 -8.69
C GLY A 355 -14.42 -20.02 -9.01
N THR A 356 -13.13 -20.32 -9.03
CA THR A 356 -12.06 -19.32 -9.28
C THR A 356 -11.70 -19.28 -10.76
N HIS A 357 -11.82 -18.10 -11.36
CA HIS A 357 -11.23 -17.75 -12.65
C HIS A 357 -10.05 -16.82 -12.40
N SER A 358 -8.84 -17.39 -12.33
CA SER A 358 -7.63 -16.66 -11.96
C SER A 358 -7.26 -15.56 -12.96
N CYS A 359 -7.59 -15.73 -14.25
CA CYS A 359 -7.35 -14.78 -15.32
C CYS A 359 -8.44 -14.96 -16.40
N LEU A 360 -9.19 -13.91 -16.74
CA LEU A 360 -10.27 -13.98 -17.74
C LEU A 360 -9.77 -13.96 -19.18
N THR A 361 -8.49 -13.67 -19.41
CA THR A 361 -7.84 -13.74 -20.74
C THR A 361 -8.00 -15.12 -21.39
N THR A 362 -7.98 -16.19 -20.60
CA THR A 362 -8.15 -17.58 -21.09
C THR A 362 -9.57 -17.88 -21.59
N THR A 363 -10.55 -17.06 -21.18
CA THR A 363 -11.96 -17.22 -21.55
C THR A 363 -12.41 -16.22 -22.61
N GLY A 364 -11.56 -15.25 -22.97
CA GLY A 364 -11.91 -14.16 -23.89
C GLY A 364 -12.86 -13.11 -23.29
N TRP A 365 -13.01 -13.09 -21.96
CA TRP A 365 -13.89 -12.20 -21.20
C TRP A 365 -13.16 -11.12 -20.38
N ASN A 366 -11.82 -11.07 -20.48
CA ASN A 366 -11.04 -10.02 -19.84
C ASN A 366 -11.52 -8.67 -20.34
N ASP A 367 -11.81 -7.74 -19.44
CA ASP A 367 -12.13 -6.35 -19.78
C ASP A 367 -13.28 -6.24 -20.80
N ARG A 368 -14.33 -7.04 -20.62
CA ARG A 368 -15.54 -7.01 -21.47
C ARG A 368 -16.85 -6.95 -20.70
N ILE A 369 -16.79 -7.01 -19.37
CA ILE A 369 -17.97 -7.17 -18.54
C ILE A 369 -18.57 -5.80 -18.27
N SER A 370 -19.80 -5.60 -18.74
CA SER A 370 -20.55 -4.35 -18.56
C SER A 370 -21.79 -4.51 -17.65
N SER A 371 -22.26 -5.73 -17.42
CA SER A 371 -23.25 -6.04 -16.38
C SER A 371 -23.15 -7.52 -15.94
N LEU A 372 -23.66 -7.84 -14.75
CA LEU A 372 -23.60 -9.19 -14.21
C LEU A 372 -24.76 -9.52 -13.26
N GLN A 373 -25.00 -10.82 -13.08
CA GLN A 373 -25.99 -11.35 -12.15
C GLN A 373 -25.35 -12.40 -11.25
N VAL A 374 -25.43 -12.20 -9.94
CA VAL A 374 -24.94 -13.15 -8.94
C VAL A 374 -26.12 -13.98 -8.45
N ARG A 375 -25.98 -15.31 -8.44
CA ARG A 375 -27.07 -16.25 -8.17
C ARG A 375 -26.61 -17.42 -7.31
N LYS A 376 -27.55 -18.03 -6.59
CA LYS A 376 -27.38 -19.32 -5.91
C LYS A 376 -27.78 -20.45 -6.86
N PHE A 377 -27.12 -21.60 -6.78
CA PHE A 377 -27.65 -22.80 -7.43
C PHE A 377 -29.02 -23.16 -6.83
N ALA A 378 -29.95 -23.59 -7.68
CA ALA A 378 -31.14 -24.30 -7.19
C ALA A 378 -30.66 -25.59 -6.51
N GLY A 379 -31.11 -25.82 -5.29
CA GLY A 379 -30.78 -27.01 -4.49
C GLY A 379 -31.48 -28.26 -4.99
#